data_AF-A0A4V2VNJ7-F1
#
_entry.id   AF-A0A4V2VNJ7-F1
#
_cell.length_a   1.000
_cell.length_b   1.000
_cell.length_c   1.000
_cell.angle_alpha   90.00
_cell.angle_beta   90.00
_cell.angle_gamma   90.00
#
_symmetry.space_group_name_H-M   'P 1'
#
loop_
_entity.id
_entity.type
_entity.pdbx_description
1 polymer ?
#
loop_
_entity_poly.entity_id
_entity_poly.type
_entity_poly.pdbx_seq_one_letter_code
_entity_poly.pdbx_strand_id
1 'polypeptide(L)'
;MVFNILMDNTDDHEKNHAFVRAADGFYDLSLAYDVVPSVQGLGQQQLRVGKGEAESSIDNALSQVEAFGLKKDSAVETIRRVAGVVDGWQAFFQRQGVGKKDLDLLAQYIDGPNLKAQRDEFIDRKTRGLSR
;
A
#
# COMPACT_ATOMS: atom_id res chain seq x y z
N MET A 1 -1.23 -5.88 0.73
CA MET A 1 -2.52 -5.26 1.13
C MET A 1 -2.43 -3.74 1.34
N VAL A 2 -1.98 -3.22 2.49
CA VAL A 2 -2.02 -1.74 2.76
C VAL A 2 -1.25 -0.92 1.72
N PHE A 3 -0.11 -1.42 1.26
CA PHE A 3 0.63 -0.80 0.16
C PHE A 3 -0.20 -0.74 -1.13
N ASN A 4 -0.88 -1.84 -1.49
CA ASN A 4 -1.71 -1.93 -2.68
C ASN A 4 -2.88 -0.93 -2.62
N ILE A 5 -3.54 -0.83 -1.46
CA ILE A 5 -4.59 0.18 -1.20
C ILE A 5 -4.03 1.60 -1.44
N LEU A 6 -2.92 1.94 -0.80
CA LEU A 6 -2.36 3.30 -0.85
C LEU A 6 -1.71 3.68 -2.18
N MET A 7 -1.40 2.71 -3.03
CA MET A 7 -0.83 2.90 -4.36
C MET A 7 -1.86 2.70 -5.50
N ASP A 8 -3.14 2.52 -5.17
CA ASP A 8 -4.20 2.16 -6.15
C ASP A 8 -3.84 0.93 -7.01
N ASN A 9 -3.07 -0.02 -6.46
CA ASN A 9 -2.81 -1.30 -7.12
C ASN A 9 -4.00 -2.24 -6.85
N THR A 10 -4.99 -2.22 -7.73
CA THR A 10 -6.24 -2.98 -7.56
C THR A 10 -6.20 -4.38 -8.15
N ASP A 11 -5.25 -4.69 -9.04
CA ASP A 11 -5.14 -5.96 -9.78
C ASP A 11 -4.29 -7.03 -9.04
N ASP A 12 -4.09 -6.85 -7.73
CA ASP A 12 -3.37 -7.82 -6.89
C ASP A 12 -4.19 -9.11 -6.70
N HIS A 13 -4.10 -10.03 -7.66
CA HIS A 13 -4.76 -11.34 -7.64
C HIS A 13 -3.86 -12.47 -7.14
N GLU A 14 -4.42 -13.65 -6.90
CA GLU A 14 -3.71 -14.81 -6.35
C GLU A 14 -2.46 -15.23 -7.14
N LYS A 15 -2.40 -14.97 -8.45
CA LYS A 15 -1.21 -15.28 -9.27
C LYS A 15 -0.05 -14.27 -9.11
N ASN A 16 -0.28 -13.16 -8.43
CA ASN A 16 0.77 -12.19 -8.06
C ASN A 16 1.47 -12.55 -6.74
N HIS A 17 1.11 -13.71 -6.17
CA HIS A 17 1.73 -14.27 -4.98
C HIS A 17 2.31 -15.63 -5.32
N ALA A 18 3.64 -15.76 -5.17
CA ALA A 18 4.34 -17.03 -5.37
C ALA A 18 5.12 -17.43 -4.13
N PHE A 19 5.32 -18.74 -3.99
CA PHE A 19 6.21 -19.32 -3.00
C PHE A 19 7.46 -19.86 -3.68
N VAL A 20 8.62 -19.64 -3.07
CA VAL A 20 9.90 -20.17 -3.51
C VAL A 20 10.27 -21.34 -2.60
N ARG A 21 10.61 -22.47 -3.20
CA ARG A 21 11.10 -23.63 -2.43
C ARG A 21 12.56 -23.41 -2.04
N ALA A 22 12.81 -23.30 -0.75
CA ALA A 22 14.14 -23.14 -0.19
C ALA A 22 14.93 -24.46 -0.20
N ALA A 23 16.25 -24.36 0.00
CA ALA A 23 17.15 -25.52 -0.05
C ALA A 23 16.92 -26.53 1.09
N ASP A 24 16.36 -26.08 2.21
CA ASP A 24 15.94 -26.90 3.35
C ASP A 24 14.62 -27.68 3.08
N GLY A 25 14.00 -27.45 1.92
CA GLY A 25 12.77 -28.10 1.49
C GLY A 25 11.48 -27.39 1.92
N PHE A 26 11.57 -26.30 2.70
CA PHE A 26 10.43 -25.47 3.06
C PHE A 26 10.13 -24.42 1.97
N TYR A 27 9.01 -23.71 2.13
CA TYR A 27 8.57 -22.67 1.20
C TYR A 27 8.60 -21.31 1.88
N ASP A 28 9.28 -20.37 1.24
CA ASP A 28 9.26 -18.96 1.61
C ASP A 28 8.35 -18.20 0.64
N LEU A 29 7.79 -17.08 1.10
CA LEU A 29 7.11 -16.16 0.19
C LEU A 29 8.15 -15.52 -0.74
N SER A 30 7.85 -15.45 -2.04
CA SER A 30 8.66 -14.69 -2.99
C SER A 30 8.69 -13.20 -2.65
N LEU A 31 9.69 -12.49 -3.18
CA LEU A 31 9.63 -11.02 -3.19
C LEU A 31 8.40 -10.57 -3.98
N ALA A 32 7.80 -9.46 -3.56
CA ALA A 32 6.68 -8.88 -4.29
C ALA A 32 7.07 -8.54 -5.74
N TYR A 33 6.19 -8.87 -6.68
CA TYR A 33 6.31 -8.57 -8.10
C TYR A 33 4.97 -8.08 -8.64
N ASP A 34 4.99 -7.52 -9.85
CA ASP A 34 3.82 -6.95 -10.52
C ASP A 34 3.03 -5.96 -9.64
N VAL A 35 3.78 -5.05 -9.01
CA VAL A 35 3.24 -4.02 -8.13
C VAL A 35 3.14 -2.72 -8.92
N VAL A 36 1.98 -2.47 -9.52
CA VAL A 36 1.76 -1.33 -10.42
C VAL A 36 0.47 -0.61 -10.02
N PRO A 37 0.46 0.74 -9.91
CA PRO A 37 -0.79 1.50 -9.76
C PRO A 37 -1.72 1.22 -10.94
N SER A 38 -2.97 0.83 -10.67
CA SER A 38 -3.95 0.55 -11.70
C SER A 38 -4.44 1.83 -12.40
N VAL A 39 -4.33 2.99 -11.74
CA VAL A 39 -4.78 4.30 -12.25
C VAL A 39 -6.27 4.27 -12.66
N GLN A 40 -7.08 3.56 -11.88
CA GLN A 40 -8.51 3.37 -12.14
C GLN A 40 -9.39 4.01 -11.07
N GLY A 41 -8.90 4.13 -9.83
CA GLY A 41 -9.67 4.72 -8.74
C GLY A 41 -10.95 3.95 -8.39
N LEU A 42 -10.97 2.63 -8.64
CA LEU A 42 -12.15 1.79 -8.38
C LEU A 42 -12.55 1.75 -6.91
N GLY A 43 -11.60 1.95 -6.00
CA GLY A 43 -11.82 1.83 -4.56
C GLY A 43 -12.10 0.39 -4.10
N GLN A 44 -11.83 -0.61 -4.95
CA GLN A 44 -12.03 -2.03 -4.68
C GLN A 44 -10.76 -2.81 -5.05
N GLN A 45 -10.35 -3.72 -4.17
CA GLN A 45 -9.24 -4.65 -4.40
C GLN A 45 -9.74 -5.94 -5.04
N GLN A 46 -8.90 -6.61 -5.82
CA GLN A 46 -9.25 -7.92 -6.38
C GLN A 46 -9.43 -9.00 -5.31
N LEU A 47 -8.64 -8.94 -4.24
CA LEU A 47 -8.76 -9.81 -3.07
C LEU A 47 -9.54 -9.12 -1.95
N ARG A 48 -10.25 -9.93 -1.15
CA ARG A 48 -10.95 -9.45 0.04
C ARG A 48 -9.96 -8.78 1.01
N VAL A 49 -10.31 -7.58 1.45
CA VAL A 49 -9.54 -6.78 2.40
C VAL A 49 -9.96 -7.06 3.84
N GLY A 50 -11.27 -7.06 4.11
CA GLY A 50 -11.77 -7.16 5.48
C GLY A 50 -13.28 -7.40 5.59
N LYS A 51 -13.92 -6.79 6.59
CA LYS A 51 -15.38 -6.86 6.82
C LYS A 51 -16.16 -6.10 5.76
N GLY A 52 -15.63 -4.99 5.25
CA GLY A 52 -16.13 -4.26 4.07
C GLY A 52 -15.72 -4.92 2.75
N GLU A 53 -15.59 -6.25 2.75
CA GLU A 53 -15.22 -7.05 1.57
C GLU A 53 -13.95 -6.53 0.89
N ALA A 54 -14.03 -6.13 -0.39
CA ALA A 54 -12.93 -5.65 -1.21
C ALA A 54 -12.67 -4.14 -1.10
N GLU A 55 -13.39 -3.41 -0.24
CA GLU A 55 -13.22 -1.96 -0.11
C GLU A 55 -11.78 -1.58 0.23
N SER A 56 -11.22 -0.68 -0.59
CA SER A 56 -9.84 -0.17 -0.48
C SER A 56 -9.72 0.89 0.61
N SER A 57 -9.89 0.49 1.87
CA SER A 57 -9.69 1.36 3.02
C SER A 57 -8.82 0.74 4.11
N ILE A 58 -8.01 1.58 4.78
CA ILE A 58 -7.18 1.18 5.92
C ILE A 58 -8.07 0.67 7.06
N ASP A 59 -9.21 1.31 7.30
CA ASP A 59 -10.19 0.86 8.29
C ASP A 59 -10.70 -0.56 7.98
N ASN A 60 -10.98 -0.84 6.71
CA ASN A 60 -11.36 -2.20 6.30
C ASN A 60 -10.20 -3.19 6.51
N ALA A 61 -8.96 -2.82 6.18
CA ALA A 61 -7.79 -3.67 6.46
C ALA A 61 -7.59 -3.92 7.96
N LEU A 62 -7.90 -2.93 8.81
CA LEU A 62 -7.83 -3.05 10.26
C LEU A 62 -8.96 -3.92 10.85
N SER A 63 -10.07 -4.08 10.13
CA SER A 63 -11.27 -4.77 10.63
C SER A 63 -11.11 -6.26 10.90
N GLN A 64 -10.06 -6.89 10.34
CA GLN A 64 -9.77 -8.33 10.47
C GLN A 64 -8.33 -8.64 10.88
N VAL A 65 -7.62 -7.71 11.51
CA VAL A 65 -6.21 -7.88 11.94
C VAL A 65 -5.98 -9.14 12.77
N GLU A 66 -6.92 -9.47 13.66
CA GLU A 66 -6.84 -10.65 14.52
C GLU A 66 -6.93 -11.97 13.73
N ALA A 67 -7.63 -11.99 12.59
CA ALA A 67 -7.72 -13.16 11.73
C ALA A 67 -6.36 -13.53 11.11
N PHE A 68 -5.43 -12.58 11.05
CA PHE A 68 -4.05 -12.76 10.58
C PHE A 68 -3.05 -12.97 11.73
N GLY A 69 -3.53 -13.16 12.97
CA GLY A 69 -2.69 -13.37 14.15
C GLY A 69 -1.87 -12.14 14.57
N LEU A 70 -2.25 -10.95 14.09
CA LEU A 70 -1.59 -9.69 14.40
C LEU A 70 -2.27 -8.99 15.58
N LYS A 71 -1.48 -8.26 16.39
CA LYS A 71 -2.02 -7.31 17.36
C LYS A 71 -2.36 -6.00 16.66
N LYS A 72 -3.45 -5.34 17.08
CA LYS A 72 -3.90 -4.06 16.52
C LYS A 72 -2.78 -3.01 16.51
N ASP A 73 -2.06 -2.85 17.62
CA ASP A 73 -0.99 -1.85 17.72
C ASP A 73 0.15 -2.12 16.73
N SER A 74 0.58 -3.39 16.59
CA SER A 74 1.60 -3.79 15.61
C SER A 74 1.15 -3.59 14.16
N ALA A 75 -0.13 -3.82 13.88
CA ALA A 75 -0.70 -3.53 12.56
C ALA A 75 -0.69 -2.03 12.27
N VAL A 76 -1.09 -1.19 13.24
CA VAL A 76 -1.05 0.28 13.11
C VAL A 76 0.38 0.79 12.91
N GLU A 77 1.37 0.26 13.64
CA GLU A 77 2.78 0.60 13.43
C GLU A 77 3.25 0.25 12.02
N THR A 78 2.85 -0.91 11.51
CA THR A 78 3.16 -1.34 10.14
C THR A 78 2.51 -0.40 9.11
N ILE A 79 1.25 -0.02 9.32
CA ILE A 79 0.54 0.94 8.47
C ILE A 79 1.28 2.29 8.45
N ARG A 80 1.70 2.82 9.61
CA ARG A 80 2.46 4.08 9.69
C ARG A 80 3.75 4.02 8.87
N ARG A 81 4.48 2.91 8.94
CA ARG A 81 5.70 2.71 8.13
C ARG A 81 5.40 2.72 6.64
N VAL A 82 4.38 1.98 6.20
CA VAL A 82 3.97 1.92 4.80
C VAL A 82 3.49 3.28 4.30
N ALA A 83 2.63 3.96 5.07
CA ALA A 83 2.13 5.29 4.76
C ALA A 83 3.28 6.30 4.60
N GLY A 84 4.27 6.27 5.50
CA GLY A 84 5.45 7.13 5.42
C GLY A 84 6.30 6.89 4.17
N VAL A 85 6.45 5.64 3.73
CA VAL A 85 7.13 5.29 2.47
C VAL A 85 6.33 5.78 1.26
N VAL A 86 5.03 5.49 1.23
CA VAL A 86 4.15 5.89 0.12
C VAL A 86 4.09 7.41 -0.01
N ASP A 87 4.15 8.18 1.07
CA ASP A 87 4.13 9.65 0.96
C ASP A 87 5.34 10.23 0.22
N GLY A 88 6.44 9.48 0.14
CA GLY A 88 7.62 9.83 -0.66
C GLY A 88 7.55 9.39 -2.13
N TRP A 89 6.43 8.83 -2.61
CA TRP A 89 6.34 8.15 -3.91
C TRP A 89 6.74 9.06 -5.08
N GLN A 90 6.24 10.31 -5.14
CA GLN A 90 6.55 11.22 -6.25
C GLN A 90 8.05 11.45 -6.40
N ALA A 91 8.72 11.78 -5.29
CA ALA A 91 10.16 12.02 -5.27
C ALA A 91 10.94 10.75 -5.62
N PHE A 92 10.46 9.57 -5.20
CA PHE A 92 11.06 8.30 -5.58
C PHE A 92 10.94 8.05 -7.10
N PHE A 93 9.74 8.17 -7.65
CA PHE A 93 9.46 7.92 -9.07
C PHE A 93 10.22 8.91 -9.96
N GLN A 94 10.28 10.19 -9.56
CA GLN A 94 11.08 11.20 -10.25
C GLN A 94 12.58 10.84 -10.28
N ARG A 95 13.14 10.32 -9.17
CA ARG A 95 14.54 9.84 -9.15
C ARG A 95 14.78 8.62 -10.04
N GLN A 96 13.74 7.81 -10.30
CA GLN A 96 13.80 6.69 -11.23
C GLN A 96 13.57 7.10 -12.70
N GLY A 97 13.39 8.40 -12.98
CA GLY A 97 13.23 8.92 -14.34
C GLY A 97 11.80 8.92 -14.86
N VAL A 98 10.79 8.74 -14.01
CA VAL A 98 9.38 8.86 -14.40
C VAL A 98 9.09 10.31 -14.80
N GLY A 99 8.52 10.49 -16.00
CA GLY A 99 8.26 11.80 -16.57
C GLY A 99 7.20 12.59 -15.79
N LYS A 100 7.28 13.92 -15.86
CA LYS A 100 6.32 14.81 -15.18
C LYS A 100 4.86 14.50 -15.52
N LYS A 101 4.57 14.19 -16.79
CA LYS A 101 3.21 13.87 -17.25
C LYS A 101 2.65 12.63 -16.53
N ASP A 102 3.46 11.59 -16.36
CA ASP A 102 3.03 10.36 -15.69
C ASP A 102 2.90 10.56 -14.18
N LEU A 103 3.80 11.36 -13.57
CA LEU A 103 3.67 11.77 -12.17
C LEU A 103 2.37 12.54 -11.93
N ASP A 104 2.05 13.51 -12.79
CA ASP A 104 0.83 14.32 -12.68
C ASP A 104 -0.43 13.47 -12.90
N LEU A 105 -0.36 12.41 -13.72
CA LEU A 105 -1.45 11.42 -13.88
C LEU A 105 -1.60 10.57 -12.62
N LEU A 106 -0.52 9.92 -12.17
CA LEU A 106 -0.52 9.06 -10.98
C LEU A 106 -0.99 9.81 -9.73
N ALA A 107 -0.64 11.08 -9.59
CA ALA A 107 -1.04 11.92 -8.46
C ALA A 107 -2.56 12.10 -8.35
N GLN A 108 -3.31 12.05 -9.46
CA GLN A 108 -4.78 12.14 -9.41
C GLN A 108 -5.41 10.96 -8.65
N TYR A 109 -4.70 9.83 -8.57
CA TYR A 109 -5.17 8.60 -7.95
C TYR A 109 -4.48 8.36 -6.60
N ILE A 110 -3.14 8.32 -6.58
CA ILE A 110 -2.34 8.07 -5.37
C ILE A 110 -2.48 9.22 -4.36
N ASP A 111 -2.60 10.46 -4.85
CA ASP A 111 -2.85 11.65 -4.01
C ASP A 111 -4.30 12.14 -4.13
N GLY A 112 -5.18 11.32 -4.72
CA GLY A 112 -6.62 11.58 -4.75
C GLY A 112 -7.19 11.72 -3.34
N PRO A 113 -8.32 12.44 -3.16
CA PRO A 113 -8.81 12.87 -1.86
C PRO A 113 -9.03 11.71 -0.88
N ASN A 114 -9.46 10.55 -1.37
CA ASN A 114 -9.71 9.37 -0.55
C ASN A 114 -8.41 8.74 -0.02
N LEU A 115 -7.48 8.38 -0.90
CA LEU A 115 -6.24 7.70 -0.51
C LEU A 115 -5.29 8.65 0.23
N LYS A 116 -5.26 9.94 -0.14
CA LYS A 116 -4.46 10.95 0.54
C LYS A 116 -4.92 11.18 1.97
N ALA A 117 -6.24 11.29 2.21
CA ALA A 117 -6.79 11.46 3.55
C ALA A 117 -6.43 10.27 4.45
N GLN A 118 -6.67 9.04 3.97
CA GLN A 118 -6.28 7.83 4.68
C GLN A 118 -4.78 7.79 4.97
N ARG A 119 -3.93 8.15 4.01
CA ARG A 119 -2.48 8.19 4.23
C ARG A 119 -2.08 9.22 5.28
N ASP A 120 -2.68 10.40 5.24
CA ASP A 120 -2.38 11.51 6.16
C ASP A 120 -2.72 11.21 7.61
N GLU A 121 -3.74 10.39 7.87
CA GLU A 121 -4.10 9.94 9.22
C GLU A 121 -2.98 9.14 9.91
N PHE A 122 -2.13 8.48 9.13
CA PHE A 122 -1.06 7.61 9.64
C PHE A 122 0.34 8.21 9.48
N ILE A 123 0.46 9.45 9.03
CA ILE A 123 1.74 10.16 8.95
C ILE A 123 1.78 11.22 10.04
N ASP A 124 2.73 11.07 10.96
CA ASP A 124 3.01 12.14 11.92
C ASP A 124 3.74 13.29 11.22
N ARG A 125 3.02 14.37 10.95
CA ARG A 125 3.58 15.57 10.31
C ARG A 125 4.47 16.37 11.27
N LYS A 126 4.48 16.09 12.58
CA LYS A 126 5.27 16.85 13.56
C LYS A 126 6.78 16.65 13.45
N THR A 127 7.26 15.59 12.80
CA THR A 127 8.69 15.29 12.66
C THR A 127 9.35 15.86 11.40
N ARG A 128 8.59 16.45 10.47
CA ARG A 128 9.14 17.02 9.21
C ARG A 128 9.76 18.41 9.33
N GLY A 129 9.68 19.04 10.51
CA GLY A 129 10.25 20.38 10.77
C GLY A 129 11.69 20.41 11.27
N LEU A 130 12.36 19.26 11.44
CA LEU A 130 13.71 19.16 11.99
C LEU A 130 14.67 18.51 10.97
N SER A 131 14.85 19.17 9.84
CA SER A 131 16.06 19.01 9.02
C SER A 131 16.38 20.38 8.43
N ARG A 132 17.20 21.15 9.16
CA ARG A 132 17.97 22.27 8.61
C ARG A 132 19.28 21.71 8.07
#